data_AF-A0A165XCZ3-F1
#
_entry.id   AF-A0A165XCZ3-F1
#
_cell.length_a   1.000
_cell.length_b   1.000
_cell.length_c   1.000
_cell.angle_alpha   90.00
_cell.angle_beta   90.00
_cell.angle_gamma   90.00
#
_symmetry.space_group_name_H-M   'P 1'
#
loop_
_entity.id
_entity.type
_entity.pdbx_description
1 polymer ?
#
loop_
_entity_poly.entity_id
_entity_poly.type
_entity_poly.pdbx_seq_one_letter_code
_entity_poly.pdbx_strand_id
1 'polypeptide(L)'
;MFGGRGYYANGKVFALVREESLYLKAGSANVADFLLSGQLPYIHQCFGDFFPTKFYPVPLTIIEDEAQLARWMERTILVLDEGQGSSIA
;
A
#
# COMPACT_ATOMS: atom_id res chain seq x y z
N MET A 1 -14.11 4.73 0.48
CA MET A 1 -12.70 4.67 0.94
C MET A 1 -11.90 5.73 0.22
N PHE A 2 -11.37 6.72 0.96
CA PHE A 2 -10.29 7.64 0.55
C PHE A 2 -10.40 8.36 -0.81
N GLY A 3 -11.60 8.53 -1.39
CA GLY A 3 -11.81 9.27 -2.64
C GLY A 3 -11.18 8.63 -3.90
N GLY A 4 -10.81 7.35 -3.85
CA GLY A 4 -10.17 6.61 -4.95
C GLY A 4 -10.76 5.23 -5.18
N ARG A 5 -10.06 4.40 -5.97
CA ARG A 5 -10.41 2.99 -6.24
C ARG A 5 -9.59 2.06 -5.36
N GLY A 6 -10.24 1.28 -4.50
CA GLY A 6 -9.58 0.25 -3.69
C GLY A 6 -9.61 -1.11 -4.38
N TYR A 7 -8.49 -1.84 -4.30
CA TYR A 7 -8.38 -3.22 -4.74
C TYR A 7 -8.30 -4.15 -3.54
N TYR A 8 -8.97 -5.29 -3.67
CA TYR A 8 -9.14 -6.26 -2.59
C TYR A 8 -8.60 -7.62 -3.01
N ALA A 9 -7.91 -8.28 -2.09
CA ALA A 9 -7.50 -9.67 -2.18
C ALA A 9 -7.92 -10.34 -0.88
N ASN A 10 -8.58 -11.51 -0.96
CA ASN A 10 -9.10 -12.24 0.20
C ASN A 10 -9.97 -11.37 1.14
N GLY A 11 -10.77 -10.46 0.56
CA GLY A 11 -11.62 -9.53 1.31
C GLY A 11 -10.89 -8.38 2.02
N LYS A 12 -9.55 -8.29 1.90
CA LYS A 12 -8.73 -7.23 2.49
C LYS A 12 -8.24 -6.26 1.42
N VAL A 13 -8.27 -4.97 1.74
CA VAL A 13 -7.68 -3.94 0.86
C VAL A 13 -6.16 -4.05 0.87
N PHE A 14 -5.56 -4.12 -0.31
CA PHE A 14 -4.12 -4.25 -0.48
C PHE A 14 -3.53 -3.18 -1.39
N ALA A 15 -4.32 -2.63 -2.29
CA ALA A 15 -3.92 -1.52 -3.13
C ALA A 15 -5.04 -0.48 -3.22
N LEU A 16 -4.67 0.76 -3.51
CA LEU A 16 -5.62 1.80 -3.88
C LEU A 16 -5.01 2.67 -4.97
N VAL A 17 -5.85 3.20 -5.86
CA VAL A 17 -5.47 4.19 -6.86
C VAL A 17 -6.17 5.49 -6.53
N ARG A 18 -5.39 6.57 -6.43
CA ARG A 18 -5.84 7.93 -6.12
C ARG A 18 -4.93 8.92 -6.81
N GLU A 19 -5.48 10.00 -7.38
CA GLU A 19 -4.70 11.06 -8.03
C GLU A 19 -3.66 10.48 -9.01
N GLU A 20 -4.10 9.55 -9.86
CA GLU A 20 -3.29 8.86 -10.87
C GLU A 20 -2.10 8.03 -10.34
N SER A 21 -2.00 7.89 -9.02
CA SER A 21 -0.94 7.14 -8.35
C SER A 21 -1.49 5.83 -7.80
N LEU A 22 -0.75 4.74 -8.03
CA LEU A 22 -0.98 3.45 -7.40
C LEU A 22 -0.30 3.44 -6.03
N TYR A 23 -1.04 3.03 -5.01
CA TYR A 23 -0.54 2.83 -3.66
C TYR A 23 -0.71 1.38 -3.27
N LEU A 24 0.34 0.79 -2.68
CA LEU A 24 0.33 -0.57 -2.16
C LEU A 24 0.44 -0.56 -0.63
N LYS A 25 -0.17 -1.57 -0.01
CA LYS A 25 -0.10 -1.76 1.44
C LYS A 25 1.30 -2.28 1.82
N ALA A 26 1.98 -1.56 2.68
CA ALA A 26 3.23 -1.99 3.28
C ALA A 26 3.01 -2.70 4.63
N GLY A 27 3.91 -3.63 4.92
CA GLY A 27 4.07 -4.31 6.19
C GLY A 27 5.52 -4.75 6.36
N SER A 28 5.77 -5.66 7.30
CA SER A 28 7.12 -6.10 7.67
C SER A 28 7.95 -6.58 6.47
N ALA A 29 7.32 -7.31 5.55
CA ALA A 29 8.03 -7.97 4.45
C ALA A 29 8.38 -7.06 3.26
N ASN A 30 7.73 -5.90 3.09
CA ASN A 30 7.89 -5.05 1.89
C ASN A 30 8.15 -3.57 2.19
N VAL A 31 8.05 -3.12 3.44
CA VAL A 31 8.26 -1.70 3.81
C VAL A 31 9.64 -1.18 3.42
N ALA A 32 10.66 -2.04 3.47
CA ALA A 32 12.02 -1.68 3.09
C ALA A 32 12.12 -1.26 1.62
N ASP A 33 11.39 -1.91 0.70
CA ASP A 33 11.43 -1.60 -0.73
C ASP A 33 10.89 -0.18 -1.00
N PHE A 34 9.86 0.24 -0.27
CA PHE A 34 9.30 1.59 -0.38
C PHE A 34 10.26 2.64 0.20
N LEU A 35 10.84 2.39 1.37
CA LEU A 35 11.76 3.34 1.99
C LEU A 35 13.05 3.52 1.16
N LEU A 36 13.59 2.43 0.61
CA LEU A 36 14.77 2.46 -0.25
C LEU A 36 14.51 3.15 -1.59
N SER A 37 13.28 3.12 -2.09
CA SER A 37 12.85 3.88 -3.27
C SER A 37 12.44 5.33 -2.95
N GLY A 38 12.67 5.78 -1.72
CA GLY A 38 12.38 7.15 -1.28
C GLY A 38 10.90 7.46 -1.09
N GLN A 39 10.04 6.43 -1.07
CA GLN A 39 8.60 6.61 -0.92
C GLN A 39 8.23 6.68 0.56
N LEU A 40 7.35 7.63 0.88
CA LEU A 40 6.83 7.84 2.22
C LEU A 40 5.38 7.36 2.32
N PRO A 41 4.92 6.96 3.51
CA PRO A 41 3.53 6.55 3.69
C PRO A 41 2.59 7.71 3.36
N TYR A 42 1.49 7.39 2.70
CA TYR A 42 0.40 8.32 2.50
C TYR A 42 -0.17 8.73 3.87
N ILE A 43 -0.24 10.04 4.11
CA ILE A 43 -0.84 10.62 5.30
C ILE A 43 -2.29 10.95 4.95
N HIS A 44 -3.21 10.27 5.61
CA HIS A 44 -4.63 10.55 5.43
C HIS A 44 -5.06 11.62 6.43
N GLN A 45 -5.64 12.71 5.93
CA GLN A 45 -6.25 13.74 6.77
C GLN A 45 -7.73 13.39 7.02
N CYS A 46 -8.12 13.26 8.27
CA CYS A 46 -9.49 12.99 8.67
C CYS A 46 -9.89 13.90 9.82
N PHE A 47 -11.00 14.62 9.71
CA PHE A 47 -11.52 15.50 10.78
C PHE A 47 -10.52 16.55 11.32
N GLY A 48 -9.57 16.98 10.48
CA GLY A 48 -8.52 17.93 10.88
C GLY A 48 -7.24 17.29 11.42
N ASP A 49 -7.26 15.99 11.70
CA ASP A 49 -6.11 15.21 12.18
C ASP A 49 -5.41 14.47 11.04
N PHE A 50 -4.11 14.19 11.23
CA PHE A 50 -3.26 13.47 10.28
C PHE A 50 -2.96 12.06 10.77
N PHE A 51 -3.34 11.06 9.98
CA PHE A 51 -3.11 9.64 10.29
C PHE A 51 -2.12 9.03 9.29
N PRO A 52 -0.96 8.52 9.74
CA PRO A 52 -0.07 7.78 8.86
C PRO A 52 -0.75 6.47 8.46
N THR A 53 -0.89 6.25 7.15
CA THR A 53 -1.44 4.99 6.65
C THR A 53 -0.31 4.01 6.35
N LYS A 54 -0.67 2.73 6.17
CA LYS A 54 0.25 1.71 5.65
C LYS A 54 0.29 1.68 4.13
N PHE A 55 -0.19 2.71 3.43
CA PHE A 55 -0.21 2.74 1.98
C PHE A 55 0.92 3.62 1.46
N TYR A 56 1.74 3.07 0.58
CA TYR A 56 2.89 3.75 0.01
C TYR A 56 2.71 3.86 -1.51
N PRO A 57 3.02 5.02 -2.11
CA PRO A 57 2.98 5.18 -3.56
C PRO A 57 4.01 4.26 -4.21
N VAL A 58 3.63 3.70 -5.36
CA VAL A 58 4.52 2.92 -6.21
C VAL A 58 5.14 3.87 -7.23
N PRO A 59 6.48 3.94 -7.34
CA PRO A 59 7.13 4.78 -8.35
C PRO A 59 6.71 4.39 -9.76
N LEU A 60 6.56 5.37 -10.65
CA LEU A 60 6.18 5.13 -12.05
C LEU A 60 7.12 4.14 -12.76
N THR A 61 8.42 4.22 -12.48
CA THR A 61 9.43 3.30 -13.02
C THR A 61 9.17 1.83 -12.67
N ILE A 62 8.52 1.56 -11.53
CA ILE A 62 8.11 0.21 -11.13
C ILE A 62 6.81 -0.17 -11.83
N ILE A 63 5.89 0.78 -12.01
CA ILE A 63 4.61 0.55 -12.70
C ILE A 63 4.82 0.22 -14.18
N GLU A 64 5.79 0.88 -14.83
CA GLU A 64 6.14 0.66 -16.24
C GLU A 64 6.88 -0.66 -16.49
N ASP A 65 7.48 -1.26 -15.45
CA ASP A 65 8.12 -2.57 -15.50
C ASP A 65 7.20 -3.63 -14.90
N GLU A 66 6.50 -4.37 -15.78
CA GLU A 66 5.54 -5.42 -15.39
C GLU A 66 6.15 -6.46 -14.43
N ALA A 67 7.42 -6.84 -14.63
CA ALA A 67 8.08 -7.83 -13.79
C ALA A 67 8.43 -7.27 -12.41
N GLN A 68 8.80 -5.99 -12.30
CA GLN A 68 9.00 -5.32 -11.02
C GLN A 68 7.67 -5.11 -10.29
N LEU A 69 6.64 -4.67 -11.00
CA LEU A 69 5.31 -4.50 -10.43
C LEU A 69 4.76 -5.82 -9.88
N ALA A 70 4.90 -6.92 -10.62
CA ALA A 70 4.50 -8.26 -10.16
C ALA A 70 5.18 -8.63 -8.84
N ARG A 71 6.51 -8.43 -8.73
CA ARG A 71 7.26 -8.68 -7.47
C ARG A 71 6.74 -7.85 -6.30
N TRP A 72 6.42 -6.58 -6.53
CA TRP A 72 5.87 -5.71 -5.49
C TRP A 72 4.46 -6.13 -5.07
N MET A 73 3.63 -6.56 -6.02
CA MET A 73 2.30 -7.10 -5.74
C MET A 73 2.37 -8.40 -4.94
N GLU A 74 3.23 -9.35 -5.33
CA GLU A 74 3.43 -10.61 -4.60
C GLU A 74 3.82 -10.35 -3.13
N ARG A 75 4.81 -9.47 -2.91
CA ARG A 75 5.24 -9.08 -1.56
C ARG A 75 4.14 -8.40 -0.76
N THR A 76 3.31 -7.59 -1.42
CA THR A 76 2.14 -6.95 -0.79
C THR A 76 1.10 -7.98 -0.37
N ILE A 77 0.88 -9.02 -1.17
CA ILE A 77 -0.05 -10.11 -0.85
C ILE A 77 0.46 -10.91 0.36
N LEU A 78 1.77 -11.21 0.44
CA LEU A 78 2.37 -11.87 1.61
C LEU A 78 2.10 -11.12 2.92
N VAL A 79 2.16 -9.79 2.89
CA VAL A 79 1.85 -8.93 4.05
C VAL A 79 0.37 -9.02 4.48
N LEU A 80 -0.56 -9.31 3.57
CA LEU A 80 -1.98 -9.43 3.93
C LEU A 80 -2.25 -10.63 4.85
N ASP A 81 -1.42 -11.67 4.76
CA ASP A 81 -1.50 -12.87 5.60
C ASP A 81 -0.89 -12.63 6.98
N GLU A 82 0.11 -11.75 7.11
CA GLU A 82 0.68 -11.34 8.40
C GLU A 82 -0.32 -10.55 9.28
N GLY A 83 -1.29 -9.88 8.65
CA GLY A 83 -2.26 -9.01 9.32
C GLY A 83 -3.38 -9.71 10.11
N GLN A 84 -3.28 -11.00 10.45
CA GLN A 84 -4.31 -11.70 11.26
C GLN A 84 -4.37 -11.25 12.74
N GLY A 85 -3.56 -10.29 13.19
CA GLY A 85 -3.38 -9.98 14.62
C GLY A 85 -3.82 -8.60 15.13
N SER A 86 -4.72 -7.85 14.47
CA SER A 86 -5.27 -6.63 15.08
C SER A 86 -6.64 -6.26 14.53
N SER A 87 -7.65 -6.97 15.04
CA SER A 87 -8.95 -6.38 15.35
C SER A 87 -9.17 -6.63 16.84
N ILE A 88 -8.58 -5.78 17.68
CA ILE A 88 -9.03 -5.61 19.06
C ILE A 88 -9.79 -4.29 19.16
N ALA A 89 -10.86 -4.36 19.95
CA ALA A 89 -11.87 -3.34 20.27
C ALA A 89 -13.02 -3.22 19.25
#